data_AF-A0A1D6HB25-F1
#
_entry.id   AF-A0A1D6HB25-F1
#
_cell.length_a   1.000
_cell.length_b   1.000
_cell.length_c   1.000
_cell.angle_alpha   90.00
_cell.angle_beta   90.00
_cell.angle_gamma   90.00
#
_symmetry.space_group_name_H-M   'P 1'
#
loop_
_entity.id
_entity.type
_entity.pdbx_description
1 polymer ?
#
loop_
_entity_poly.entity_id
_entity_poly.type
_entity_poly.pdbx_seq_one_letter_code
_entity_poly.pdbx_strand_id
1 'polypeptide(L)'
;MPSIAPPSSSVAALTRQPVQFFKGCSVSKETKGPVRSFFTANSKSTKVKSAGLKVASSFKNDGGYPAGGVSWKDDTLLPKSTTIRGQDHSVADPVLPMDSMITPEILSANVERVIDMFADDDTDTELDLDSPTEGFTSIAEAIEDIQQGKLVIVVDDESRENEGDLIMAASLVTPEAMAFIVRHGTGIVCVSMKEDDLERLSLPLMVTTKENEEKLCTAFTVTVDAKEGTTTGVSAKDRAKTVMTLASPDSKPEDLNRPGHIFPLKYREGGVLKRAGHTEASVDLAMLAGLPPVAVLCEIVDDADGSMARLPKV
;
A
#
# COMPACT_ATOMS: atom_id res chain seq x y z
N MET A 1 18.48 23.32 -57.04
CA MET A 1 19.39 22.41 -56.32
C MET A 1 20.48 23.22 -55.65
N PRO A 2 20.31 23.66 -54.39
CA PRO A 2 21.43 24.15 -53.59
C PRO A 2 21.92 23.09 -52.59
N SER A 3 23.24 23.05 -52.45
CA SER A 3 24.04 22.14 -51.63
C SER A 3 23.78 22.30 -50.13
N ILE A 4 23.58 21.19 -49.41
CA ILE A 4 23.51 21.11 -47.94
C ILE A 4 24.89 20.69 -47.43
N ALA A 5 25.50 21.50 -46.56
CA ALA A 5 26.68 21.14 -45.78
C ALA A 5 26.27 20.48 -44.44
N PRO A 6 27.05 19.54 -43.88
CA PRO A 6 26.71 18.86 -42.63
C PRO A 6 27.13 19.69 -41.39
N PRO A 7 26.44 19.56 -40.24
CA PRO A 7 26.86 20.23 -39.01
C PRO A 7 27.97 19.46 -38.30
N SER A 8 28.95 20.23 -37.83
CA SER A 8 30.09 19.84 -37.00
C SER A 8 29.69 19.62 -35.54
N SER A 9 30.21 18.55 -34.93
CA SER A 9 30.21 18.29 -33.50
C SER A 9 31.07 19.29 -32.72
N SER A 10 30.57 19.82 -31.61
CA SER A 10 31.42 20.41 -30.57
C SER A 10 30.90 20.05 -29.17
N VAL A 11 31.66 19.21 -28.49
CA VAL A 11 31.62 18.99 -27.04
C VAL A 11 32.16 20.24 -26.37
N ALA A 12 31.42 20.81 -25.42
CA ALA A 12 31.92 21.85 -24.52
C ALA A 12 31.83 21.33 -23.09
N ALA A 13 32.98 20.95 -22.54
CA ALA A 13 33.18 20.82 -21.11
C ALA A 13 33.20 22.22 -20.48
N LEU A 14 32.43 22.43 -19.40
CA LEU A 14 32.60 23.58 -18.54
C LEU A 14 32.73 23.14 -17.07
N THR A 15 33.78 23.68 -16.50
CA THR A 15 34.47 23.42 -15.25
C THR A 15 33.68 23.79 -14.00
N ARG A 16 33.90 23.01 -12.93
CA ARG A 16 33.48 23.32 -11.55
C ARG A 16 34.20 24.57 -11.01
N GLN A 17 33.46 25.46 -10.36
CA GLN A 17 33.98 26.33 -9.29
C GLN A 17 32.98 26.42 -8.11
N PRO A 18 33.48 26.64 -6.88
CA PRO A 18 32.82 26.23 -5.64
C PRO A 18 31.90 27.30 -5.07
N VAL A 19 30.83 26.90 -4.38
CA VAL A 19 30.02 27.82 -3.57
C VAL A 19 30.28 27.56 -2.08
N GLN A 20 30.56 28.66 -1.40
CA GLN A 20 31.04 28.77 -0.03
C GLN A 20 29.94 28.46 1.00
N PHE A 21 30.36 27.88 2.13
CA PHE A 21 29.54 27.75 3.33
C PHE A 21 29.53 29.08 4.11
N PHE A 22 28.34 29.58 4.48
CA PHE A 22 28.21 30.57 5.55
C PHE A 22 27.67 29.93 6.83
N LYS A 23 28.48 30.03 7.89
CA LYS A 23 28.13 29.73 9.29
C LYS A 23 27.20 30.82 9.82
N GLY A 24 26.25 30.42 10.65
CA GLY A 24 25.15 31.26 11.12
C GLY A 24 25.53 32.53 11.88
N CYS A 25 24.56 33.44 11.96
CA CYS A 25 24.46 34.39 13.06
C CYS A 25 23.01 34.87 13.23
N SER A 26 22.66 35.07 14.49
CA SER A 26 21.40 35.50 15.09
C SER A 26 20.82 36.81 14.52
N VAL A 27 19.50 36.90 14.45
CA VAL A 27 18.79 38.18 14.20
C VAL A 27 18.18 38.71 15.49
N SER A 28 18.69 39.87 15.90
CA SER A 28 18.19 40.74 16.98
C SER A 28 16.95 41.53 16.54
N LYS A 29 16.07 41.82 17.51
CA LYS A 29 14.94 42.74 17.40
C LYS A 29 15.41 44.18 17.22
N GLU A 30 14.76 44.94 16.34
CA GLU A 30 14.38 46.34 16.62
C GLU A 30 13.24 46.83 15.73
N THR A 31 12.43 47.69 16.33
CA THR A 31 11.09 48.17 15.92
C THR A 31 11.13 49.54 15.25
N LYS A 32 10.17 49.83 14.34
CA LYS A 32 9.33 51.07 14.29
C LYS A 32 8.26 50.96 13.17
N GLY A 33 6.98 51.17 13.53
CA GLY A 33 5.75 50.94 12.71
C GLY A 33 5.33 52.12 11.82
N PRO A 34 4.02 52.42 11.61
CA PRO A 34 2.82 51.62 11.83
C PRO A 34 1.89 51.54 10.58
N VAL A 35 1.20 50.42 10.37
CA VAL A 35 -0.12 50.44 9.71
C VAL A 35 -1.01 49.44 10.44
N ARG A 36 -2.11 49.95 10.98
CA ARG A 36 -3.19 49.18 11.62
C ARG A 36 -4.01 48.49 10.54
N SER A 37 -4.16 47.17 10.65
CA SER A 37 -5.42 46.50 10.34
C SER A 37 -5.62 45.34 11.33
N PHE A 38 -6.80 45.32 11.94
CA PHE A 38 -7.22 44.32 12.90
C PHE A 38 -7.55 43.02 12.16
N PHE A 39 -6.78 41.96 12.40
CA PHE A 39 -7.26 40.59 12.31
C PHE A 39 -6.64 39.81 13.48
N THR A 40 -7.47 39.50 14.47
CA THR A 40 -7.09 38.64 15.59
C THR A 40 -7.10 37.19 15.11
N ALA A 41 -5.98 36.73 14.54
CA ALA A 41 -5.73 35.31 14.31
C ALA A 41 -5.16 34.70 15.59
N ASN A 42 -5.98 33.92 16.28
CA ASN A 42 -5.57 33.14 17.44
C ASN A 42 -4.78 31.91 16.95
N SER A 43 -3.49 32.08 16.65
CA SER A 43 -2.61 30.98 16.25
C SER A 43 -2.15 30.20 17.48
N LYS A 44 -2.94 29.21 17.90
CA LYS A 44 -2.40 28.11 18.71
C LYS A 44 -1.52 27.26 17.79
N SER A 45 -0.24 27.58 17.79
CA SER A 45 0.85 26.71 17.34
C SER A 45 0.72 25.35 18.05
N THR A 46 0.13 24.38 17.37
CA THR A 46 0.21 22.98 17.74
C THR A 46 1.48 22.44 17.11
N LYS A 47 2.51 22.22 17.93
CA LYS A 47 3.67 21.41 17.54
C LYS A 47 3.17 20.01 17.24
N VAL A 48 2.94 19.72 15.96
CA VAL A 48 2.89 18.34 15.48
C VAL A 48 4.29 17.77 15.72
N LYS A 49 4.39 16.79 16.61
CA LYS A 49 5.61 15.99 16.75
C LYS A 49 5.87 15.37 15.38
N SER A 50 7.09 15.49 14.86
CA SER A 50 7.51 14.77 13.67
C SER A 50 7.20 13.29 13.89
N ALA A 51 6.18 12.78 13.20
CA ALA A 51 6.01 11.35 13.09
C ALA A 51 7.25 10.87 12.32
N GLY A 52 8.08 10.05 12.95
CA GLY A 52 9.17 9.40 12.25
C GLY A 52 8.54 8.47 11.23
N LEU A 53 8.44 8.93 9.97
CA LEU A 53 8.08 8.07 8.86
C LEU A 53 9.22 7.11 8.63
N LYS A 54 8.90 5.83 8.51
CA LYS A 54 9.85 4.80 8.09
C LYS A 54 9.62 4.49 6.62
N VAL A 55 10.71 4.20 5.91
CA VAL A 55 10.71 3.86 4.48
C VAL A 55 10.96 2.37 4.32
N ALA A 56 10.03 1.65 3.72
CA ALA A 56 10.15 0.25 3.32
C ALA A 56 10.28 0.17 1.79
N SER A 57 10.99 -0.83 1.29
CA SER A 57 11.08 -1.13 -0.14
C SER A 57 10.06 -2.21 -0.53
N SER A 58 9.56 -2.12 -1.76
CA SER A 58 8.79 -3.21 -2.38
C SER A 58 9.72 -4.32 -2.87
N PHE A 59 9.22 -5.55 -2.86
CA PHE A 59 9.97 -6.76 -3.23
C PHE A 59 10.54 -6.66 -4.66
N LYS A 60 11.86 -6.89 -4.81
CA LYS A 60 12.50 -7.10 -6.12
C LYS A 60 12.04 -8.44 -6.70
N ASN A 61 11.49 -8.42 -7.91
CA ASN A 61 11.15 -9.64 -8.63
C ASN A 61 12.26 -9.97 -9.64
N ASP A 62 13.29 -10.70 -9.22
CA ASP A 62 14.41 -11.12 -10.08
C ASP A 62 14.10 -12.38 -10.93
N GLY A 63 12.82 -12.76 -11.04
CA GLY A 63 12.37 -13.99 -11.72
C GLY A 63 11.67 -13.76 -13.06
N GLY A 64 12.42 -13.50 -14.13
CA GLY A 64 11.89 -13.47 -15.49
C GLY A 64 11.51 -14.87 -16.02
N TYR A 65 10.22 -15.16 -16.13
CA TYR A 65 9.72 -16.27 -16.97
C TYR A 65 9.04 -15.70 -18.23
N PRO A 66 9.27 -16.28 -19.42
CA PRO A 66 8.75 -15.73 -20.66
C PRO A 66 7.22 -15.86 -20.73
N ALA A 67 6.55 -14.76 -21.06
CA ALA A 67 5.11 -14.71 -21.31
C ALA A 67 4.74 -15.53 -22.56
N GLY A 68 4.38 -16.80 -22.35
CA GLY A 68 3.69 -17.61 -23.35
C GLY A 68 2.20 -17.31 -23.32
N GLY A 69 1.68 -16.62 -24.34
CA GLY A 69 0.26 -16.34 -24.48
C GLY A 69 -0.54 -17.62 -24.70
N VAL A 70 -1.58 -17.84 -23.90
CA VAL A 70 -2.62 -18.84 -24.16
C VAL A 70 -3.98 -18.17 -24.12
N SER A 71 -4.63 -18.18 -25.29
CA SER A 71 -5.98 -17.72 -25.53
C SER A 71 -6.98 -18.66 -24.86
N TRP A 72 -7.82 -18.13 -23.99
CA TRP A 72 -8.96 -18.87 -23.42
C TRP A 72 -10.21 -18.56 -24.25
N LYS A 73 -10.74 -19.60 -24.89
CA LYS A 73 -12.09 -19.60 -25.47
C LYS A 73 -13.05 -20.21 -24.46
N ASP A 74 -14.21 -19.56 -24.35
CA ASP A 74 -15.41 -20.04 -23.68
C ASP A 74 -15.68 -21.52 -23.94
N ASP A 75 -16.14 -22.23 -22.91
CA ASP A 75 -17.14 -23.28 -23.10
C ASP A 75 -18.07 -23.39 -21.88
N THR A 76 -19.32 -23.04 -22.15
CA THR A 76 -20.50 -23.21 -21.32
C THR A 76 -21.00 -24.63 -21.49
N LEU A 77 -21.09 -25.45 -20.43
CA LEU A 77 -21.90 -26.68 -20.47
C LEU A 77 -22.61 -26.98 -19.13
N LEU A 78 -23.93 -27.14 -19.26
CA LEU A 78 -24.95 -27.51 -18.27
C LEU A 78 -24.74 -28.91 -17.66
N PRO A 79 -25.23 -29.20 -16.44
CA PRO A 79 -25.22 -30.56 -15.91
C PRO A 79 -26.45 -31.35 -16.38
N LYS A 80 -26.23 -32.54 -16.94
CA LYS A 80 -27.27 -33.56 -17.14
C LYS A 80 -27.08 -34.71 -16.15
N SER A 81 -28.13 -34.94 -15.37
CA SER A 81 -28.40 -36.14 -14.57
C SER A 81 -28.44 -37.40 -15.43
N THR A 82 -27.86 -38.52 -14.95
CA THR A 82 -28.33 -39.87 -15.30
C THR A 82 -28.03 -40.86 -14.17
N THR A 83 -29.11 -41.49 -13.72
CA THR A 83 -29.26 -42.64 -12.81
C THR A 83 -28.63 -43.93 -13.34
N ILE A 84 -27.97 -44.73 -12.48
CA ILE A 84 -27.92 -46.21 -12.60
C ILE A 84 -28.07 -46.86 -11.20
N ARG A 85 -29.11 -47.71 -11.04
CA ARG A 85 -29.27 -48.79 -10.02
C ARG A 85 -28.24 -49.89 -10.35
N GLY A 86 -27.52 -50.55 -9.45
CA GLY A 86 -27.89 -51.12 -8.16
C GLY A 86 -27.58 -52.62 -8.24
N GLN A 87 -26.77 -53.16 -7.31
CA GLN A 87 -26.81 -54.57 -6.92
C GLN A 87 -26.09 -54.77 -5.60
N ASP A 88 -26.80 -55.44 -4.70
CA ASP A 88 -26.50 -55.70 -3.30
C ASP A 88 -25.33 -56.68 -3.11
N HIS A 89 -24.62 -56.58 -1.98
CA HIS A 89 -24.43 -57.70 -1.04
C HIS A 89 -23.86 -57.20 0.29
N SER A 90 -24.64 -57.46 1.34
CA SER A 90 -24.36 -57.28 2.77
C SER A 90 -23.22 -58.15 3.28
N VAL A 91 -22.38 -57.67 4.20
CA VAL A 91 -22.03 -58.36 5.48
C VAL A 91 -21.60 -57.29 6.51
N ALA A 92 -22.01 -57.52 7.76
CA ALA A 92 -22.05 -56.64 8.92
C ALA A 92 -20.70 -56.30 9.60
N ASP A 93 -20.72 -55.18 10.33
CA ASP A 93 -19.78 -54.81 11.40
C ASP A 93 -19.84 -55.79 12.59
N PRO A 94 -18.82 -55.75 13.47
CA PRO A 94 -19.16 -55.65 14.88
C PRO A 94 -18.38 -54.55 15.62
N VAL A 95 -19.13 -53.86 16.47
CA VAL A 95 -18.70 -52.90 17.49
C VAL A 95 -18.44 -53.65 18.81
N LEU A 96 -17.57 -53.06 19.68
CA LEU A 96 -17.54 -53.05 21.17
C LEU A 96 -16.21 -53.55 21.79
N PRO A 97 -15.84 -53.18 23.06
CA PRO A 97 -16.30 -52.08 23.93
C PRO A 97 -15.17 -51.27 24.65
N MET A 98 -15.55 -50.18 25.33
CA MET A 98 -14.77 -49.51 26.39
C MET A 98 -15.07 -50.13 27.78
N ASP A 99 -14.07 -50.27 28.66
CA ASP A 99 -14.09 -49.68 30.03
C ASP A 99 -12.81 -49.89 30.87
N SER A 100 -12.55 -48.90 31.74
CA SER A 100 -11.67 -48.86 32.95
C SER A 100 -10.15 -48.62 32.73
N MET A 101 -9.41 -47.73 33.41
CA MET A 101 -9.54 -47.03 34.70
C MET A 101 -8.82 -45.66 34.69
N ILE A 102 -9.28 -44.72 35.54
CA ILE A 102 -8.69 -43.42 35.92
C ILE A 102 -7.80 -43.67 37.18
N THR A 103 -6.63 -43.07 37.48
CA THR A 103 -6.27 -41.67 37.87
C THR A 103 -4.71 -41.58 38.14
N PRO A 104 -4.09 -40.50 38.72
CA PRO A 104 -3.23 -39.54 38.01
C PRO A 104 -1.84 -39.28 38.69
N GLU A 105 -1.13 -38.24 38.23
CA GLU A 105 0.14 -37.64 38.76
C GLU A 105 1.43 -38.38 38.32
N ILE A 106 2.51 -37.74 37.84
CA ILE A 106 3.27 -36.54 38.25
C ILE A 106 4.04 -36.03 37.01
N LEU A 107 3.76 -34.80 36.53
CA LEU A 107 4.58 -33.58 36.65
C LEU A 107 5.90 -33.51 35.85
N SER A 108 5.94 -32.52 34.95
CA SER A 108 7.10 -31.69 34.57
C SER A 108 8.29 -32.35 33.87
N ALA A 109 8.34 -32.22 32.54
CA ALA A 109 9.60 -32.12 31.81
C ALA A 109 9.48 -31.05 30.71
N ASN A 110 10.46 -30.16 30.70
CA ASN A 110 10.58 -28.94 29.91
C ASN A 110 10.46 -29.18 28.40
N VAL A 111 9.59 -28.41 27.76
CA VAL A 111 9.70 -28.13 26.31
C VAL A 111 10.78 -27.08 26.14
N GLU A 112 12.03 -27.49 26.25
CA GLU A 112 13.16 -26.68 25.82
C GLU A 112 13.34 -26.81 24.30
N ARG A 113 13.48 -25.63 23.69
CA ARG A 113 13.71 -25.33 22.29
C ARG A 113 14.57 -26.39 21.58
N VAL A 114 13.98 -27.05 20.59
CA VAL A 114 14.73 -27.66 19.49
C VAL A 114 14.91 -26.56 18.44
N ILE A 115 15.85 -25.65 18.71
CA ILE A 115 16.49 -24.86 17.67
C ILE A 115 17.96 -25.22 17.78
N ASP A 116 18.55 -25.50 16.61
CA ASP A 116 19.98 -25.56 16.33
C ASP A 116 20.62 -26.96 16.27
N MET A 117 20.49 -27.63 15.12
CA MET A 117 21.39 -28.70 14.65
C MET A 117 21.38 -28.82 13.12
N PHE A 118 21.77 -27.76 12.40
CA PHE A 118 22.30 -27.88 11.03
C PHE A 118 23.37 -26.79 10.83
N ALA A 119 24.52 -26.98 11.50
CA ALA A 119 25.73 -26.28 11.14
C ALA A 119 26.52 -27.21 10.22
N ASP A 120 26.42 -27.00 8.92
CA ASP A 120 27.43 -27.43 7.96
C ASP A 120 27.93 -26.20 7.19
N ASP A 121 29.24 -26.14 7.11
CA ASP A 121 30.13 -25.13 6.58
C ASP A 121 30.05 -25.09 5.04
N ASP A 122 29.51 -24.01 4.47
CA ASP A 122 29.82 -23.59 3.11
C ASP A 122 29.60 -22.07 3.00
N THR A 123 30.66 -21.37 2.62
CA THR A 123 30.68 -19.92 2.39
C THR A 123 29.95 -19.56 1.10
N ASP A 124 28.63 -19.64 1.12
CA ASP A 124 27.79 -18.75 0.33
C ASP A 124 27.12 -17.82 1.33
N THR A 125 27.40 -16.52 1.22
CA THR A 125 26.61 -15.49 1.90
C THR A 125 25.18 -15.60 1.38
N GLU A 126 24.39 -16.47 2.00
CA GLU A 126 22.94 -16.39 1.90
C GLU A 126 22.59 -14.97 2.33
N LEU A 127 22.20 -14.15 1.36
CA LEU A 127 21.64 -12.85 1.63
C LEU A 127 20.50 -13.10 2.61
N ASP A 128 20.65 -12.66 3.86
CA ASP A 128 19.56 -12.64 4.81
C ASP A 128 18.46 -11.76 4.20
N LEU A 129 17.50 -12.41 3.54
CA LEU A 129 16.41 -11.76 2.82
C LEU A 129 15.53 -10.95 3.78
N ASP A 130 15.64 -11.21 5.08
CA ASP A 130 14.92 -10.49 6.13
C ASP A 130 15.71 -9.26 6.63
N SER A 131 16.98 -9.11 6.25
CA SER A 131 17.77 -7.93 6.57
C SER A 131 17.40 -6.75 5.66
N PRO A 132 17.05 -5.57 6.22
CA PRO A 132 16.68 -4.44 5.39
C PRO A 132 17.89 -3.90 4.62
N THR A 133 17.65 -3.49 3.38
CA THR A 133 18.64 -2.74 2.60
C THR A 133 19.05 -1.47 3.35
N GLU A 134 20.32 -1.08 3.29
CA GLU A 134 20.81 0.15 3.94
C GLU A 134 19.95 1.36 3.54
N GLY A 135 19.46 2.11 4.54
CA GLY A 135 18.55 3.24 4.33
C GLY A 135 17.06 2.90 4.41
N PHE A 136 16.70 1.61 4.50
CA PHE A 136 15.32 1.14 4.65
C PHE A 136 15.09 0.50 6.02
N THR A 137 13.82 0.46 6.44
CA THR A 137 13.37 -0.31 7.61
C THR A 137 13.04 -1.73 7.20
N SER A 138 13.06 -2.66 8.17
CA SER A 138 12.60 -4.03 7.93
C SER A 138 11.09 -4.08 7.68
N ILE A 139 10.63 -5.09 6.93
CA ILE A 139 9.20 -5.30 6.70
C ILE A 139 8.45 -5.52 8.02
N ALA A 140 9.07 -6.21 8.98
CA ALA A 140 8.49 -6.41 10.31
C ALA A 140 8.21 -5.08 11.04
N GLU A 141 9.15 -4.13 11.01
CA GLU A 141 8.96 -2.80 11.60
C GLU A 141 7.89 -1.97 10.88
N ALA A 142 7.79 -2.11 9.55
CA ALA A 142 6.74 -1.45 8.78
C ALA A 142 5.35 -2.00 9.13
N ILE A 143 5.22 -3.33 9.28
CA ILE A 143 3.99 -3.98 9.72
C ILE A 143 3.58 -3.50 11.12
N GLU A 144 4.52 -3.41 12.06
CA GLU A 144 4.24 -2.88 13.41
C GLU A 144 3.76 -1.44 13.38
N ASP A 145 4.35 -0.59 12.53
CA ASP A 145 3.94 0.80 12.39
C ASP A 145 2.53 0.93 11.77
N ILE A 146 2.21 0.13 10.75
CA ILE A 146 0.86 0.04 10.18
C ILE A 146 -0.15 -0.43 11.25
N GLN A 147 0.20 -1.44 12.05
CA GLN A 147 -0.64 -1.95 13.13
C GLN A 147 -0.94 -0.86 14.18
N GLN A 148 0.02 0.05 14.41
CA GLN A 148 -0.12 1.19 15.32
C GLN A 148 -0.83 2.41 14.68
N GLY A 149 -1.29 2.30 13.43
CA GLY A 149 -1.97 3.38 12.71
C GLY A 149 -1.04 4.49 12.22
N LYS A 150 0.26 4.21 12.08
CA LYS A 150 1.22 5.15 11.50
C LYS A 150 1.25 5.05 9.98
N LEU A 151 1.75 6.11 9.36
CA LEU A 151 2.11 6.12 7.95
C LEU A 151 3.48 5.47 7.75
N VAL A 152 3.60 4.67 6.71
CA VAL A 152 4.88 4.17 6.18
C VAL A 152 5.03 4.66 4.75
N ILE A 153 6.27 4.78 4.29
CA ILE A 153 6.55 5.01 2.88
C ILE A 153 6.88 3.66 2.25
N VAL A 154 6.26 3.34 1.13
CA VAL A 154 6.68 2.22 0.27
C VAL A 154 7.23 2.77 -1.03
N VAL A 155 8.40 2.30 -1.44
CA VAL A 155 9.02 2.66 -2.71
C VAL A 155 9.02 1.44 -3.65
N ASP A 156 8.61 1.64 -4.90
CA ASP A 156 8.67 0.58 -5.92
C ASP A 156 10.00 0.55 -6.70
N ASP A 157 10.11 -0.39 -7.64
CA ASP A 157 11.34 -0.59 -8.41
C ASP A 157 11.65 0.60 -9.32
N GLU A 158 12.93 0.94 -9.47
CA GLU A 158 13.39 2.05 -10.32
C GLU A 158 12.96 1.90 -11.80
N SER A 159 12.73 0.68 -12.26
CA SER A 159 12.29 0.35 -13.61
C SER A 159 10.76 0.40 -13.80
N ARG A 160 9.98 0.61 -12.72
CA ARG A 160 8.52 0.70 -12.73
C ARG A 160 8.05 2.16 -12.61
N GLU A 161 7.55 2.62 -11.46
CA GLU A 161 7.16 4.03 -11.24
C GLU A 161 8.34 4.85 -10.70
N ASN A 162 9.25 4.17 -9.98
CA ASN A 162 10.32 4.77 -9.19
C ASN A 162 9.73 5.80 -8.20
N GLU A 163 8.60 5.49 -7.56
CA GLU A 163 7.84 6.40 -6.71
C GLU A 163 7.77 5.91 -5.27
N GLY A 164 7.59 6.86 -4.35
CA GLY A 164 7.32 6.58 -2.96
C GLY A 164 5.89 6.97 -2.61
N ASP A 165 5.16 6.07 -1.97
CA ASP A 165 3.77 6.28 -1.55
C ASP A 165 3.64 6.32 -0.03
N LEU A 166 2.88 7.28 0.46
CA LEU A 166 2.42 7.32 1.85
C LEU A 166 1.30 6.31 2.04
N ILE A 167 1.53 5.27 2.84
CA ILE A 167 0.59 4.17 3.07
C ILE A 167 0.19 4.09 4.54
N MET A 168 -1.09 3.89 4.81
CA MET A 168 -1.59 3.47 6.12
C MET A 168 -2.83 2.57 6.00
N ALA A 169 -3.12 1.79 7.05
CA ALA A 169 -4.37 1.05 7.14
C ALA A 169 -5.57 1.99 7.18
N ALA A 170 -6.54 1.77 6.28
CA ALA A 170 -7.68 2.66 6.12
C ALA A 170 -8.60 2.67 7.36
N SER A 171 -8.67 1.56 8.10
CA SER A 171 -9.44 1.42 9.33
C SER A 171 -8.93 2.27 10.50
N LEU A 172 -7.71 2.81 10.40
CA LEU A 172 -7.07 3.64 11.42
C LEU A 172 -6.83 5.08 10.95
N VAL A 173 -7.40 5.47 9.80
CA VAL A 173 -7.20 6.82 9.25
C VAL A 173 -7.76 7.89 10.16
N THR A 174 -7.00 8.97 10.32
CA THR A 174 -7.41 10.17 11.06
C THR A 174 -7.45 11.38 10.13
N PRO A 175 -8.25 12.42 10.44
CA PRO A 175 -8.21 13.68 9.70
C PRO A 175 -6.80 14.30 9.66
N GLU A 176 -6.01 14.13 10.73
CA GLU A 176 -4.64 14.61 10.82
C GLU A 176 -3.71 13.86 9.87
N ALA A 177 -3.80 12.52 9.81
CA ALA A 177 -3.05 11.72 8.86
C ALA A 177 -3.45 12.03 7.42
N MET A 178 -4.76 12.18 7.14
CA MET A 178 -5.26 12.58 5.83
C MET A 178 -4.78 13.99 5.44
N ALA A 179 -4.72 14.94 6.37
CA ALA A 179 -4.17 16.26 6.11
C ALA A 179 -2.67 16.20 5.78
N PHE A 180 -1.92 15.30 6.41
CA PHE A 180 -0.51 15.04 6.09
C PHE A 180 -0.37 14.46 4.67
N ILE A 181 -1.15 13.43 4.35
CA ILE A 181 -1.21 12.82 3.01
C ILE A 181 -1.48 13.88 1.94
N VAL A 182 -2.53 14.69 2.11
CA VAL A 182 -2.90 15.72 1.12
C VAL A 182 -1.85 16.82 1.02
N ARG A 183 -1.12 17.11 2.09
CA ARG A 183 -0.10 18.16 2.09
C ARG A 183 1.17 17.76 1.35
N HIS A 184 1.56 16.49 1.43
CA HIS A 184 2.85 15.99 0.94
C HIS A 184 2.74 15.04 -0.26
N GLY A 185 1.52 14.66 -0.65
CA GLY A 185 1.29 13.84 -1.82
C GLY A 185 0.63 14.59 -2.98
N THR A 186 0.37 13.87 -4.06
CA THR A 186 -0.30 14.37 -5.28
C THR A 186 -1.70 14.94 -5.02
N GLY A 187 -2.33 14.53 -3.92
CA GLY A 187 -3.71 14.82 -3.58
C GLY A 187 -4.72 13.87 -4.24
N ILE A 188 -4.26 12.94 -5.08
CA ILE A 188 -5.04 11.83 -5.64
C ILE A 188 -5.02 10.69 -4.62
N VAL A 189 -5.83 10.85 -3.57
CA VAL A 189 -5.87 9.90 -2.47
C VAL A 189 -6.63 8.65 -2.89
N CYS A 190 -5.91 7.53 -2.94
CA CYS A 190 -6.44 6.25 -3.36
C CYS A 190 -6.73 5.33 -2.18
N VAL A 191 -7.67 4.40 -2.34
CA VAL A 191 -7.98 3.37 -1.34
C VAL A 191 -7.98 2.00 -1.98
N SER A 192 -6.96 1.20 -1.71
CA SER A 192 -6.86 -0.18 -2.19
C SER A 192 -7.73 -1.11 -1.36
N MET A 193 -8.49 -1.99 -2.02
CA MET A 193 -9.31 -3.01 -1.36
C MET A 193 -9.53 -4.23 -2.24
N LYS A 194 -9.96 -5.33 -1.62
CA LYS A 194 -10.27 -6.58 -2.30
C LYS A 194 -11.50 -6.49 -3.21
N GLU A 195 -11.56 -7.40 -4.17
CA GLU A 195 -12.70 -7.53 -5.09
C GLU A 195 -14.02 -7.71 -4.34
N ASP A 196 -14.07 -8.60 -3.34
CA ASP A 196 -15.28 -8.87 -2.56
C ASP A 196 -15.83 -7.60 -1.87
N ASP A 197 -14.95 -6.72 -1.39
CA ASP A 197 -15.36 -5.44 -0.78
C ASP A 197 -15.91 -4.46 -1.84
N LEU A 198 -15.27 -4.41 -3.01
CA LEU A 198 -15.74 -3.60 -4.13
C LEU A 198 -17.09 -4.09 -4.66
N GLU A 199 -17.29 -5.40 -4.76
CA GLU A 199 -18.57 -6.01 -5.16
C GLU A 199 -19.66 -5.71 -4.13
N ARG A 200 -19.39 -5.93 -2.84
CA ARG A 200 -20.30 -5.60 -1.73
C ARG A 200 -20.73 -4.13 -1.77
N LEU A 201 -19.81 -3.22 -2.05
CA LEU A 201 -20.06 -1.78 -2.14
C LEU A 201 -20.54 -1.32 -3.53
N SER A 202 -20.70 -2.24 -4.50
CA SER A 202 -21.07 -1.95 -5.88
C SER A 202 -20.21 -0.85 -6.51
N LEU A 203 -18.90 -1.06 -6.49
CA LEU A 203 -17.89 -0.15 -7.04
C LEU A 203 -17.23 -0.78 -8.28
N PRO A 204 -17.88 -0.69 -9.46
CA PRO A 204 -17.29 -1.23 -10.69
C PRO A 204 -16.04 -0.43 -11.10
N LEU A 205 -15.17 -1.07 -11.89
CA LEU A 205 -14.04 -0.39 -12.54
C LEU A 205 -14.54 0.83 -13.34
N MET A 206 -13.76 1.92 -13.29
CA MET A 206 -14.08 3.15 -14.02
C MET A 206 -13.96 2.94 -15.54
N VAL A 207 -12.97 2.16 -15.96
CA VAL A 207 -12.74 1.75 -17.35
C VAL A 207 -12.60 0.24 -17.36
N THR A 208 -13.20 -0.43 -18.36
CA THR A 208 -13.11 -1.89 -18.44
C THR A 208 -11.67 -2.35 -18.62
N THR A 209 -11.32 -3.55 -18.14
CA THR A 209 -9.94 -4.07 -18.25
C THR A 209 -9.42 -4.11 -19.69
N LYS A 210 -10.30 -4.34 -20.67
CA LYS A 210 -9.95 -4.37 -22.10
C LYS A 210 -9.62 -2.98 -22.65
N GLU A 211 -10.22 -1.94 -22.09
CA GLU A 211 -10.10 -0.54 -22.54
C GLU A 211 -9.11 0.26 -21.69
N ASN A 212 -8.54 -0.33 -20.64
CA ASN A 212 -7.56 0.35 -19.79
C ASN A 212 -6.20 0.42 -20.50
N GLU A 213 -5.96 1.54 -21.17
CA GLU A 213 -4.72 1.85 -21.90
C GLU A 213 -3.68 2.59 -21.03
N GLU A 214 -3.92 2.75 -19.72
CA GLU A 214 -2.95 3.31 -18.78
C GLU A 214 -1.71 2.40 -18.73
N LYS A 215 -0.51 3.00 -18.66
CA LYS A 215 0.78 2.32 -18.81
C LYS A 215 0.97 1.15 -17.84
N LEU A 216 0.46 1.26 -16.62
CA LEU A 216 0.59 0.26 -15.56
C LEU A 216 -0.72 -0.49 -15.26
N CYS A 217 -1.75 -0.22 -16.08
CA CYS A 217 -3.10 -0.73 -16.00
C CYS A 217 -3.65 -0.70 -14.55
N THR A 218 -3.48 0.45 -13.87
CA THR A 218 -3.99 0.64 -12.51
C THR A 218 -5.52 0.54 -12.50
N ALA A 219 -6.04 -0.28 -11.57
CA ALA A 219 -7.42 -0.73 -11.58
C ALA A 219 -8.34 0.21 -10.78
N PHE A 220 -8.50 1.45 -11.26
CA PHE A 220 -9.40 2.44 -10.67
C PHE A 220 -10.86 2.01 -10.78
N THR A 221 -11.61 2.20 -9.70
CA THR A 221 -13.08 2.12 -9.69
C THR A 221 -13.72 3.49 -9.84
N VAL A 222 -15.05 3.52 -9.94
CA VAL A 222 -15.81 4.77 -9.77
C VAL A 222 -15.42 5.46 -8.45
N THR A 223 -15.23 6.78 -8.50
CA THR A 223 -14.84 7.57 -7.33
C THR A 223 -16.02 7.75 -6.38
N VAL A 224 -15.72 7.97 -5.09
CA VAL A 224 -16.75 8.03 -4.05
C VAL A 224 -16.49 9.10 -3.00
N ASP A 225 -17.57 9.53 -2.36
CA ASP A 225 -17.58 10.22 -1.07
C ASP A 225 -18.55 9.52 -0.13
N ALA A 226 -18.27 9.50 1.18
CA ALA A 226 -19.27 9.10 2.16
C ALA A 226 -20.47 10.04 2.08
N LYS A 227 -21.67 9.46 2.09
CA LYS A 227 -22.93 10.17 1.99
C LYS A 227 -23.26 10.96 3.25
N GLU A 228 -22.94 10.39 4.41
CA GLU A 228 -23.22 10.97 5.72
C GLU A 228 -21.94 11.37 6.46
N GLY A 229 -22.02 12.45 7.23
CA GLY A 229 -20.90 12.96 8.02
C GLY A 229 -19.83 13.70 7.21
N THR A 230 -20.13 14.03 5.95
CA THR A 230 -19.32 14.85 5.05
C THR A 230 -20.10 16.11 4.62
N THR A 231 -19.43 17.02 3.93
CA THR A 231 -20.03 18.22 3.34
C THR A 231 -19.80 18.24 1.84
N THR A 232 -18.65 18.71 1.38
CA THR A 232 -18.26 18.71 -0.03
C THR A 232 -17.40 17.51 -0.42
N GLY A 233 -16.96 16.70 0.56
CA GLY A 233 -16.16 15.49 0.32
C GLY A 233 -14.65 15.74 0.29
N VAL A 234 -14.21 16.95 -0.05
CA VAL A 234 -12.79 17.21 -0.38
C VAL A 234 -11.90 17.53 0.82
N SER A 235 -12.48 17.92 1.97
CA SER A 235 -11.69 18.28 3.16
C SER A 235 -10.94 17.06 3.71
N ALA A 236 -9.83 17.25 4.43
CA ALA A 236 -9.12 16.12 5.06
C ALA A 236 -10.02 15.31 6.00
N LYS A 237 -10.94 15.99 6.71
CA LYS A 237 -11.93 15.33 7.57
C LYS A 237 -12.94 14.52 6.75
N ASP A 238 -13.45 15.10 5.66
CA ASP A 238 -14.46 14.46 4.81
C ASP A 238 -13.85 13.25 4.09
N ARG A 239 -12.63 13.39 3.54
CA ARG A 239 -11.86 12.29 2.94
C ARG A 239 -11.58 11.18 3.95
N ALA A 240 -11.12 11.50 5.15
CA ALA A 240 -10.92 10.51 6.21
C ALA A 240 -12.23 9.78 6.56
N LYS A 241 -13.36 10.50 6.60
CA LYS A 241 -14.68 9.89 6.81
C LYS A 241 -15.05 8.93 5.67
N THR A 242 -14.82 9.31 4.41
CA THR A 242 -15.02 8.43 3.25
C THR A 242 -14.16 7.17 3.33
N VAL A 243 -12.87 7.31 3.64
CA VAL A 243 -11.94 6.18 3.79
C VAL A 243 -12.39 5.23 4.91
N MET A 244 -12.81 5.75 6.06
CA MET A 244 -13.38 4.93 7.15
C MET A 244 -14.66 4.21 6.74
N THR A 245 -15.52 4.84 5.94
CA THR A 245 -16.74 4.20 5.40
C THR A 245 -16.36 3.07 4.42
N LEU A 246 -15.36 3.26 3.56
CA LEU A 246 -14.86 2.19 2.69
C LEU A 246 -14.27 1.01 3.46
N ALA A 247 -13.53 1.28 4.55
CA ALA A 247 -12.91 0.26 5.38
C ALA A 247 -13.89 -0.50 6.30
N SER A 248 -15.13 -0.05 6.41
CA SER A 248 -16.12 -0.65 7.30
C SER A 248 -16.75 -1.91 6.67
N PRO A 249 -16.76 -3.05 7.38
CA PRO A 249 -17.45 -4.26 6.90
C PRO A 249 -18.98 -4.09 6.87
N ASP A 250 -19.51 -3.17 7.67
CA ASP A 250 -20.95 -2.91 7.78
C ASP A 250 -21.48 -1.94 6.71
N SER A 251 -20.57 -1.29 5.96
CA SER A 251 -20.97 -0.31 4.96
C SER A 251 -21.64 -0.96 3.75
N LYS A 252 -22.55 -0.21 3.15
CA LYS A 252 -23.40 -0.63 2.04
C LYS A 252 -23.26 0.33 0.86
N PRO A 253 -23.66 -0.08 -0.35
CA PRO A 253 -23.60 0.79 -1.52
C PRO A 253 -24.25 2.16 -1.33
N GLU A 254 -25.33 2.24 -0.53
CA GLU A 254 -26.11 3.46 -0.28
C GLU A 254 -25.42 4.46 0.65
N ASP A 255 -24.37 4.04 1.36
CA ASP A 255 -23.56 4.91 2.23
C ASP A 255 -22.56 5.78 1.46
N LEU A 256 -22.46 5.55 0.14
CA LEU A 256 -21.49 6.21 -0.74
C LEU A 256 -22.22 6.97 -1.87
N ASN A 257 -21.84 8.23 -2.06
CA ASN A 257 -22.16 9.00 -3.25
C ASN A 257 -21.16 8.66 -4.37
N ARG A 258 -21.61 8.71 -5.63
CA ARG A 258 -20.81 8.50 -6.84
C ARG A 258 -21.18 9.60 -7.85
N PRO A 259 -20.24 10.38 -8.40
CA PRO A 259 -18.80 10.39 -8.10
C PRO A 259 -18.48 11.00 -6.72
N GLY A 260 -17.20 11.01 -6.35
CA GLY A 260 -16.66 11.75 -5.20
C GLY A 260 -15.15 11.97 -5.31
N HIS A 261 -14.47 12.19 -4.18
CA HIS A 261 -13.09 12.67 -4.12
C HIS A 261 -12.07 11.64 -3.62
N ILE A 262 -12.51 10.43 -3.27
CA ILE A 262 -11.65 9.27 -3.01
C ILE A 262 -11.68 8.32 -4.19
N PHE A 263 -10.52 7.74 -4.51
CA PHE A 263 -10.30 6.88 -5.68
C PHE A 263 -10.04 5.43 -5.24
N PRO A 264 -11.07 4.56 -5.16
CA PRO A 264 -10.83 3.17 -4.80
C PRO A 264 -10.08 2.43 -5.92
N LEU A 265 -9.20 1.52 -5.51
CA LEU A 265 -8.38 0.69 -6.36
C LEU A 265 -8.66 -0.79 -6.08
N LYS A 266 -8.79 -1.57 -7.14
CA LYS A 266 -8.95 -3.03 -7.03
C LYS A 266 -7.60 -3.72 -6.85
N TYR A 267 -7.45 -4.39 -5.70
CA TYR A 267 -6.36 -5.31 -5.39
C TYR A 267 -6.36 -6.52 -6.33
N ARG A 268 -5.18 -7.00 -6.74
CA ARG A 268 -5.03 -8.28 -7.46
C ARG A 268 -4.71 -9.42 -6.48
N GLU A 269 -5.59 -10.41 -6.44
CA GLU A 269 -5.38 -11.63 -5.65
C GLU A 269 -4.04 -12.31 -5.96
N GLY A 270 -3.24 -12.52 -4.92
CA GLY A 270 -1.84 -12.92 -4.97
C GLY A 270 -0.86 -11.81 -4.57
N GLY A 271 -1.34 -10.57 -4.42
CA GLY A 271 -0.59 -9.47 -3.82
C GLY A 271 0.70 -9.11 -4.57
N VAL A 272 1.68 -8.63 -3.82
CA VAL A 272 2.98 -8.19 -4.36
C VAL A 272 3.72 -9.30 -5.10
N LEU A 273 3.46 -10.57 -4.75
CA LEU A 273 4.04 -11.74 -5.44
C LEU A 273 3.49 -11.92 -6.86
N LYS A 274 2.33 -11.33 -7.17
CA LYS A 274 1.72 -11.38 -8.50
C LYS A 274 1.80 -10.06 -9.26
N ARG A 275 1.68 -8.94 -8.54
CA ARG A 275 1.89 -7.58 -9.06
C ARG A 275 2.60 -6.76 -7.99
N ALA A 276 3.87 -6.44 -8.21
CA ALA A 276 4.65 -5.58 -7.33
C ALA A 276 4.28 -4.09 -7.51
N GLY A 277 3.04 -3.72 -7.19
CA GLY A 277 2.55 -2.34 -7.22
C GLY A 277 2.14 -1.83 -5.83
N HIS A 278 2.07 -0.51 -5.68
CA HIS A 278 1.65 0.15 -4.44
C HIS A 278 0.26 -0.28 -3.97
N THR A 279 -0.66 -0.56 -4.91
CA THR A 279 -1.99 -1.11 -4.62
C THR A 279 -1.88 -2.41 -3.82
N GLU A 280 -1.12 -3.38 -4.31
CA GLU A 280 -0.95 -4.68 -3.66
C GLU A 280 -0.17 -4.56 -2.35
N ALA A 281 0.94 -3.82 -2.35
CA ALA A 281 1.75 -3.62 -1.15
C ALA A 281 0.93 -3.02 0.01
N SER A 282 0.07 -2.04 -0.29
CA SER A 282 -0.77 -1.39 0.73
C SER A 282 -1.74 -2.35 1.42
N VAL A 283 -2.38 -3.25 0.66
CA VAL A 283 -3.34 -4.23 1.19
C VAL A 283 -2.63 -5.37 1.89
N ASP A 284 -1.52 -5.85 1.34
CA ASP A 284 -0.71 -6.91 1.96
C ASP A 284 -0.17 -6.47 3.33
N LEU A 285 0.34 -5.24 3.45
CA LEU A 285 0.77 -4.69 4.74
C LEU A 285 -0.38 -4.59 5.76
N ALA A 286 -1.57 -4.16 5.34
CA ALA A 286 -2.73 -4.09 6.21
C ALA A 286 -3.15 -5.50 6.71
N MET A 287 -3.15 -6.50 5.82
CA MET A 287 -3.44 -7.89 6.17
C MET A 287 -2.40 -8.47 7.13
N LEU A 288 -1.11 -8.25 6.86
CA LEU A 288 0.00 -8.73 7.71
C LEU A 288 -0.01 -8.07 9.09
N ALA A 289 -0.49 -6.83 9.19
CA ALA A 289 -0.70 -6.14 10.47
C ALA A 289 -1.93 -6.65 11.26
N GLY A 290 -2.71 -7.59 10.70
CA GLY A 290 -3.94 -8.11 11.31
C GLY A 290 -5.11 -7.14 11.24
N LEU A 291 -5.11 -6.21 10.29
CA LEU A 291 -6.15 -5.22 10.07
C LEU A 291 -7.03 -5.59 8.85
N PRO A 292 -8.21 -4.96 8.67
CA PRO A 292 -9.00 -5.14 7.47
C PRO A 292 -8.17 -4.89 6.19
N PRO A 293 -8.40 -5.62 5.09
CA PRO A 293 -7.60 -5.57 3.86
C PRO A 293 -7.93 -4.34 3.01
N VAL A 294 -7.90 -3.15 3.64
CA VAL A 294 -8.19 -1.85 3.04
C VAL A 294 -7.12 -0.86 3.50
N ALA A 295 -6.47 -0.20 2.56
CA ALA A 295 -5.40 0.74 2.83
C ALA A 295 -5.55 2.02 2.02
N VAL A 296 -5.15 3.14 2.59
CA VAL A 296 -5.07 4.42 1.87
C VAL A 296 -3.64 4.67 1.43
N LEU A 297 -3.47 5.17 0.22
CA LEU A 297 -2.18 5.49 -0.39
C LEU A 297 -2.25 6.79 -1.20
N CYS A 298 -1.09 7.44 -1.34
CA CYS A 298 -0.91 8.63 -2.16
C CYS A 298 0.57 8.82 -2.45
N GLU A 299 0.89 9.10 -3.70
CA GLU A 299 2.26 9.26 -4.17
C GLU A 299 2.85 10.59 -3.64
N ILE A 300 4.12 10.58 -3.26
CA ILE A 300 4.82 11.73 -2.64
C ILE A 300 5.34 12.68 -3.72
N VAL A 301 5.15 13.98 -3.50
CA VAL A 301 5.66 15.04 -4.37
C VAL A 301 6.80 15.81 -3.70
N ASP A 302 7.73 16.34 -4.51
CA ASP A 302 8.75 17.27 -4.07
C ASP A 302 8.13 18.66 -3.87
N ASP A 303 8.14 19.13 -2.62
CA ASP A 303 7.59 20.44 -2.23
C ASP A 303 8.23 21.64 -2.97
N ALA A 304 9.44 21.47 -3.54
CA ALA A 304 10.15 22.56 -4.21
C ALA A 304 9.58 22.89 -5.59
N ASP A 305 9.16 21.89 -6.36
CA ASP A 305 8.76 22.06 -7.76
C ASP A 305 7.53 21.25 -8.19
N GLY A 306 6.99 20.39 -7.31
CA GLY A 306 5.83 19.54 -7.57
C GLY A 306 6.14 18.33 -8.46
N SER A 307 7.42 18.06 -8.77
CA SER A 307 7.82 16.79 -9.38
C SER A 307 7.62 15.64 -8.40
N MET A 308 7.62 14.41 -8.89
CA MET A 308 7.47 13.24 -8.05
C MET A 308 8.75 13.04 -7.22
N ALA A 309 8.61 12.81 -5.91
CA ALA A 309 9.76 12.58 -5.05
C ALA A 309 10.46 11.26 -5.41
N ARG A 310 11.79 11.26 -5.36
CA ARG A 310 12.65 10.10 -5.66
C ARG A 310 13.64 9.90 -4.52
N LEU A 311 14.16 8.69 -4.36
CA LEU A 311 15.28 8.47 -3.44
C LEU A 311 16.49 9.35 -3.85
N PRO A 312 17.24 9.93 -2.90
CA PRO A 312 17.12 9.77 -1.44
C PRO A 312 16.25 10.87 -0.76
N LYS A 313 15.40 11.59 -1.50
CA LYS A 313 14.58 12.69 -0.94
C LYS A 313 13.30 12.23 -0.25
N VAL A 314 12.71 11.14 -0.75
CA VAL A 314 11.55 10.45 -0.16
C VAL A 314 11.88 10.02 1.27
#